data_AF-A0AAX2IUH8-F1
#
_entry.id   AF-A0AAX2IUH8-F1
#
_cell.length_a   1.000
_cell.length_b   1.000
_cell.length_c   1.000
_cell.angle_alpha   90.00
_cell.angle_beta   90.00
_cell.angle_gamma   90.00
#
_symmetry.space_group_name_H-M   'P 1'
#
loop_
_entity.id
_entity.type
_entity.pdbx_description
1 polymer ?
#
loop_
_entity_poly.entity_id
_entity_poly.type
_entity_poly.pdbx_seq_one_letter_code
_entity_poly.pdbx_strand_id
1 'polypeptide(L)'
;MIIIEPHFLLEIKKFNKKLLKTLLLSFMIVCSLKCNKIKNEMKEHIPDYSYKNAGIDKFYYSNVDPGNINILPLVKPLSMNRSEYGWFLDTDLDNLYNEFGGGISPIKKFNVFNQYIYGHKLEFKNEKQPDFNIPEKWFIINTQEKQLVYFDKELDFQAEIKKLNLPETFLNPDEVYEQYKQDPVLPWFPEDIKKQLQEAKAKQGK
;
A
#
# COMPACT_ATOMS: atom_id res chain seq x y z
N MET A 1 -62.25 -40.13 -31.45
CA MET A 1 -61.69 -39.07 -32.32
C MET A 1 -61.71 -37.77 -31.52
N ILE A 2 -60.57 -37.38 -30.94
CA ILE A 2 -60.48 -36.13 -30.16
C ILE A 2 -60.10 -35.03 -31.15
N ILE A 3 -61.03 -34.13 -31.45
CA ILE A 3 -60.79 -32.96 -32.29
C ILE A 3 -60.16 -31.90 -31.37
N ILE A 4 -58.86 -31.66 -31.56
CA ILE A 4 -58.17 -30.54 -30.90
C ILE A 4 -58.43 -29.31 -31.76
N GLU A 5 -59.17 -28.34 -31.22
CA GLU A 5 -59.51 -27.11 -31.94
C GLU A 5 -58.25 -26.32 -32.37
N PRO A 6 -58.23 -25.76 -33.59
CA PRO A 6 -57.08 -25.01 -34.11
C PRO A 6 -56.74 -23.74 -33.32
N HIS A 7 -57.67 -23.25 -32.49
CA HIS A 7 -57.45 -22.10 -31.62
C HIS A 7 -56.43 -22.40 -30.49
N PHE A 8 -56.41 -23.64 -29.98
CA PHE A 8 -55.53 -24.05 -28.88
C PHE A 8 -54.05 -24.16 -29.33
N LEU A 9 -53.81 -24.62 -30.56
CA LEU A 9 -52.47 -24.70 -31.16
C LEU A 9 -51.84 -23.33 -31.44
N LEU A 10 -52.67 -22.31 -31.71
CA LEU A 10 -52.22 -20.96 -32.03
C LEU A 10 -51.81 -20.18 -30.76
N GLU A 11 -52.50 -20.41 -29.64
CA GLU A 11 -52.13 -19.87 -28.32
C GLU A 11 -50.85 -20.50 -27.77
N ILE A 12 -50.67 -21.82 -27.90
CA ILE A 12 -49.44 -22.51 -27.47
C ILE A 12 -48.21 -21.96 -28.22
N LYS A 13 -48.32 -21.72 -29.54
CA LYS A 13 -47.22 -21.12 -30.34
C LYS A 13 -46.92 -19.67 -29.94
N LYS A 14 -47.93 -18.85 -29.65
CA LYS A 14 -47.75 -17.47 -29.18
C LYS A 14 -47.15 -17.43 -27.76
N PHE A 15 -47.60 -18.31 -26.87
CA PHE A 15 -47.09 -18.43 -25.50
C PHE A 15 -45.60 -18.83 -25.50
N ASN A 16 -45.21 -19.82 -26.30
CA ASN A 16 -43.81 -20.22 -26.46
C ASN A 16 -42.93 -19.10 -27.03
N LYS A 17 -43.44 -18.32 -28.00
CA LYS A 17 -42.69 -17.19 -28.58
C LYS A 17 -42.52 -16.03 -27.59
N LYS A 18 -43.51 -15.78 -26.72
CA LYS A 18 -43.43 -14.78 -25.66
C LYS A 18 -42.48 -15.22 -24.55
N LEU A 19 -42.55 -16.48 -24.11
CA LEU A 19 -41.66 -17.06 -23.11
C LEU A 19 -40.19 -17.04 -23.58
N LEU A 20 -39.95 -17.43 -24.83
CA LEU A 20 -38.62 -17.41 -25.46
C LEU A 20 -38.05 -15.99 -25.56
N LYS A 21 -38.88 -15.00 -25.92
CA LYS A 21 -38.46 -13.59 -25.96
C LYS A 21 -38.11 -13.07 -24.56
N THR A 22 -38.89 -13.44 -23.54
CA THR A 22 -38.60 -13.04 -22.15
C THR A 22 -37.31 -13.67 -21.63
N LEU A 23 -37.04 -14.93 -21.96
CA LEU A 23 -35.79 -15.63 -21.63
C LEU A 23 -34.56 -15.03 -22.33
N LEU A 24 -34.69 -14.65 -23.60
CA LEU A 24 -33.62 -13.96 -24.34
C LEU A 24 -33.33 -12.57 -23.75
N LEU A 25 -34.37 -11.83 -23.37
CA LEU A 25 -34.22 -10.51 -22.77
C LEU A 25 -33.58 -10.59 -21.37
N SER A 26 -33.98 -11.56 -20.54
CA SER A 26 -33.37 -11.76 -19.22
C SER A 26 -31.91 -12.21 -19.33
N PHE A 27 -31.58 -13.08 -20.30
CA PHE A 27 -30.19 -13.47 -20.57
C PHE A 27 -29.33 -12.26 -20.99
N MET A 28 -29.84 -11.41 -21.89
CA MET A 28 -29.16 -10.18 -22.30
C MET A 28 -28.93 -9.21 -21.14
N ILE A 29 -29.90 -9.06 -20.23
CA ILE A 29 -29.77 -8.22 -19.03
C ILE A 29 -28.70 -8.79 -18.08
N VAL A 30 -28.70 -10.11 -17.84
CA VAL A 30 -27.70 -10.78 -16.99
C VAL A 30 -26.29 -10.68 -17.59
N CYS A 31 -26.15 -10.83 -18.90
CA CYS A 31 -24.88 -10.61 -19.61
C CYS A 31 -24.41 -9.16 -19.49
N SER A 32 -25.32 -8.19 -19.62
CA SER A 32 -25.00 -6.76 -19.49
C SER A 32 -24.54 -6.40 -18.07
N LEU A 33 -25.19 -6.96 -17.04
CA LEU A 33 -24.81 -6.77 -15.63
C LEU A 33 -23.44 -7.40 -15.32
N LYS A 34 -23.15 -8.60 -15.85
CA LYS A 34 -21.83 -9.23 -15.73
C LYS A 34 -20.74 -8.42 -16.44
N CYS A 35 -21.00 -7.93 -17.65
CA CYS A 35 -20.06 -7.07 -18.37
C CYS A 35 -19.78 -5.76 -17.63
N ASN A 36 -20.77 -5.15 -16.98
CA ASN A 36 -20.55 -3.95 -16.17
C ASN A 36 -19.71 -4.23 -14.92
N LYS A 37 -19.92 -5.37 -14.25
CA LYS A 37 -19.09 -5.78 -13.10
C LYS A 37 -17.63 -6.00 -13.51
N ILE A 38 -17.38 -6.74 -14.59
CA ILE A 38 -16.04 -6.97 -15.15
C ILE A 38 -15.40 -5.65 -15.59
N LYS A 39 -16.16 -4.74 -16.20
CA LYS A 39 -15.64 -3.43 -16.63
C LYS A 39 -15.25 -2.54 -15.45
N ASN A 40 -15.93 -2.64 -14.32
CA ASN A 40 -15.59 -1.92 -13.10
C ASN A 40 -14.35 -2.54 -12.42
N GLU A 41 -14.29 -3.87 -12.32
CA GLU A 41 -13.10 -4.59 -11.80
C GLU A 41 -11.85 -4.33 -12.66
N MET A 42 -12.01 -4.27 -14.00
CA MET A 42 -10.92 -3.93 -14.92
C MET A 42 -10.48 -2.48 -14.80
N LYS A 43 -11.37 -1.52 -14.49
CA LYS A 43 -10.98 -0.13 -14.23
C LYS A 43 -10.15 0.02 -12.96
N GLU A 44 -10.42 -0.79 -11.93
CA GLU A 44 -9.64 -0.80 -10.68
C GLU A 44 -8.23 -1.40 -10.88
N HIS A 45 -8.01 -2.19 -11.94
CA HIS A 45 -6.76 -2.94 -12.17
C HIS A 45 -5.87 -2.37 -13.28
N ILE A 46 -6.19 -1.20 -13.85
CA ILE A 46 -5.26 -0.54 -14.79
C ILE A 46 -4.16 0.14 -13.96
N PRO A 47 -2.88 -0.23 -14.11
CA PRO A 47 -1.80 0.43 -13.40
C PRO A 47 -1.78 1.93 -13.74
N ASP A 48 -1.72 2.78 -12.72
CA ASP A 48 -1.58 4.22 -12.93
C ASP A 48 -0.17 4.53 -13.46
N TYR A 49 -0.08 4.72 -14.78
CA TYR A 49 1.16 5.09 -15.45
C TYR A 49 1.44 6.60 -15.45
N SER A 50 0.57 7.43 -14.86
CA SER A 50 0.71 8.90 -14.93
C SER A 50 2.03 9.38 -14.33
N TYR A 51 2.41 8.88 -13.15
CA TYR A 51 3.66 9.24 -12.49
C TYR A 51 4.88 8.76 -13.28
N LYS A 52 4.81 7.53 -13.82
CA LYS A 52 5.84 6.99 -14.71
C LYS A 52 6.01 7.86 -15.98
N ASN A 53 4.91 8.25 -16.61
CA ASN A 53 4.91 9.07 -17.82
C ASN A 53 5.38 10.50 -17.54
N ALA A 54 5.18 10.99 -16.31
CA ALA A 54 5.71 12.27 -15.84
C ALA A 54 7.22 12.21 -15.51
N GLY A 55 7.86 11.03 -15.60
CA GLY A 55 9.29 10.86 -15.32
C GLY A 55 9.65 10.96 -13.84
N ILE A 56 8.66 10.82 -12.95
CA ILE A 56 8.88 10.85 -11.50
C ILE A 56 9.63 9.58 -11.11
N ASP A 57 10.56 9.68 -10.18
CA ASP A 57 11.28 8.51 -9.67
C ASP A 57 10.30 7.53 -9.00
N LYS A 58 10.39 6.25 -9.40
CA LYS A 58 9.55 5.16 -8.90
C LYS A 58 9.54 5.06 -7.37
N PHE A 59 10.63 5.43 -6.71
CA PHE A 59 10.72 5.44 -5.26
C PHE A 59 9.56 6.20 -4.59
N TYR A 60 9.08 7.30 -5.19
CA TYR A 60 8.10 8.20 -4.55
C TYR A 60 6.63 7.87 -4.82
N TYR A 61 6.32 6.97 -5.76
CA TYR A 61 4.93 6.65 -6.10
C TYR A 61 4.62 5.14 -6.08
N SER A 62 5.64 4.28 -6.00
CA SER A 62 5.42 2.85 -5.86
C SER A 62 5.00 2.54 -4.43
N ASN A 63 3.86 1.86 -4.28
CA ASN A 63 3.37 1.33 -3.00
C ASN A 63 3.49 -0.19 -2.90
N VAL A 64 3.93 -0.84 -3.98
CA VAL A 64 4.28 -2.25 -4.03
C VAL A 64 5.58 -2.48 -4.80
N ASP A 65 6.29 -3.53 -4.46
CA ASP A 65 7.49 -4.00 -5.16
C ASP A 65 7.12 -5.04 -6.26
N PRO A 66 8.09 -5.53 -7.07
CA PRO A 66 7.84 -6.59 -8.06
C PRO A 66 7.32 -7.92 -7.47
N GLY A 67 7.58 -8.20 -6.19
CA GLY A 67 7.07 -9.34 -5.44
C GLY A 67 5.69 -9.11 -4.80
N ASN A 68 5.04 -7.98 -5.11
CA ASN A 68 3.77 -7.55 -4.51
C ASN A 68 3.85 -7.32 -3.00
N ILE A 69 5.02 -6.91 -2.51
CA ILE A 69 5.28 -6.52 -1.13
C ILE A 69 4.93 -5.04 -0.97
N ASN A 70 4.13 -4.70 0.05
CA ASN A 70 3.77 -3.31 0.34
C ASN A 70 5.03 -2.50 0.70
N ILE A 71 5.22 -1.35 0.04
CA ILE A 71 6.31 -0.41 0.28
C ILE A 71 5.75 0.90 0.82
N LEU A 72 6.39 1.43 1.87
CA LEU A 72 6.22 2.81 2.33
C LEU A 72 7.56 3.56 2.19
N PRO A 73 7.70 4.51 1.24
CA PRO A 73 8.92 5.27 1.05
C PRO A 73 9.21 6.22 2.23
N LEU A 74 10.45 6.23 2.70
CA LEU A 74 10.92 7.14 3.74
C LEU A 74 11.81 8.22 3.12
N VAL A 75 13.11 8.18 3.40
CA VAL A 75 14.14 9.04 2.81
C VAL A 75 14.99 8.17 1.90
N LYS A 76 15.07 8.51 0.61
CA LYS A 76 15.81 7.71 -0.38
C LYS A 76 17.26 7.45 0.08
N PRO A 77 17.76 6.20 0.03
CA PRO A 77 17.15 5.01 -0.57
C PRO A 77 16.27 4.16 0.37
N LEU A 78 16.04 4.60 1.61
CA LEU A 78 15.37 3.83 2.64
C LEU A 78 13.83 3.83 2.49
N SER A 79 13.25 2.65 2.62
CA SER A 79 11.80 2.43 2.64
C SER A 79 11.45 1.33 3.65
N MET A 80 10.23 1.35 4.18
CA MET A 80 9.70 0.21 4.92
C MET A 80 8.98 -0.75 3.97
N ASN A 81 9.15 -2.04 4.20
CA ASN A 81 8.46 -3.12 3.51
C ASN A 81 7.60 -3.90 4.51
N ARG A 82 6.39 -4.31 4.12
CA ARG A 82 5.54 -5.14 4.98
C ARG A 82 5.89 -6.62 4.82
N SER A 83 6.34 -7.24 5.91
CA SER A 83 6.52 -8.69 6.00
C SER A 83 5.42 -9.35 6.82
N GLU A 84 5.44 -10.68 6.92
CA GLU A 84 4.57 -11.45 7.82
C GLU A 84 4.75 -11.05 9.30
N TYR A 85 5.93 -10.56 9.68
CA TYR A 85 6.26 -10.16 11.04
C TYR A 85 5.95 -8.69 11.35
N GLY A 86 5.55 -7.91 10.34
CA GLY A 86 5.27 -6.47 10.48
C GLY A 86 6.12 -5.62 9.53
N TRP A 87 6.17 -4.32 9.82
CA TRP A 87 6.97 -3.37 9.04
C TRP A 87 8.45 -3.55 9.32
N PHE A 88 9.20 -3.70 8.23
CA PHE A 88 10.64 -3.91 8.21
C PHE A 88 11.31 -2.77 7.45
N LEU A 89 12.29 -2.13 8.08
CA LEU A 89 13.15 -1.13 7.44
C LEU A 89 14.50 -1.77 7.11
N ASP A 90 14.80 -1.90 5.82
CA ASP A 90 16.10 -2.42 5.36
C ASP A 90 17.19 -1.36 5.60
N THR A 91 18.19 -1.70 6.42
CA THR A 91 19.30 -0.79 6.74
C THR A 91 20.51 -0.99 5.84
N ASP A 92 20.58 -2.10 5.10
CA ASP A 92 21.69 -2.42 4.20
C ASP A 92 21.66 -1.55 2.94
N LEU A 93 20.46 -1.12 2.51
CA LEU A 93 20.28 -0.26 1.33
C LEU A 93 21.05 1.07 1.41
N ASP A 94 21.37 1.55 2.61
CA ASP A 94 22.15 2.77 2.82
C ASP A 94 23.51 2.52 3.50
N ASN A 95 23.94 1.25 3.60
CA ASN A 95 25.15 0.83 4.31
C ASN A 95 25.20 1.29 5.77
N LEU A 96 24.05 1.29 6.45
CA LEU A 96 23.99 1.62 7.87
C LEU A 96 24.50 0.42 8.68
N TYR A 97 25.46 0.67 9.57
CA TYR A 97 25.85 -0.35 10.54
C TYR A 97 24.69 -0.63 11.49
N ASN A 98 24.18 -1.86 11.47
CA ASN A 98 23.09 -2.32 12.32
C ASN A 98 23.57 -3.51 13.16
N GLU A 99 23.59 -3.34 14.49
CA GLU A 99 24.05 -4.38 15.43
C GLU A 99 23.19 -5.66 15.40
N PHE A 100 21.95 -5.58 14.90
CA PHE A 100 21.06 -6.73 14.74
C PHE A 100 21.10 -7.36 13.34
N GLY A 101 21.87 -6.77 12.42
CA GLY A 101 21.99 -7.18 11.02
C GLY A 101 20.73 -6.92 10.19
N GLY A 102 20.91 -6.74 8.88
CA GLY A 102 19.84 -6.63 7.89
C GLY A 102 18.99 -5.36 8.02
N GLY A 103 18.07 -5.33 8.99
CA GLY A 103 17.10 -4.25 9.12
C GLY A 103 16.46 -4.11 10.49
N ILE A 104 15.55 -3.15 10.61
CA ILE A 104 14.82 -2.82 11.84
C ILE A 104 13.40 -3.36 11.71
N SER A 105 13.04 -4.34 12.56
CA SER A 105 11.70 -4.96 12.55
C SER A 105 11.39 -5.66 13.88
N PRO A 106 10.10 -5.74 14.28
CA PRO A 106 8.97 -5.07 13.65
C PRO A 106 8.79 -3.65 14.18
N ILE A 107 8.57 -2.69 13.28
CA ILE A 107 8.36 -1.28 13.63
C ILE A 107 6.90 -1.05 14.04
N LYS A 108 6.69 -0.58 15.28
CA LYS A 108 5.35 -0.28 15.82
C LYS A 108 4.91 1.15 15.51
N LYS A 109 5.84 2.10 15.64
CA LYS A 109 5.62 3.52 15.41
C LYS A 109 6.91 4.16 14.92
N PHE A 110 6.78 5.16 14.07
CA PHE A 110 7.91 5.82 13.43
C PHE A 110 7.58 7.29 13.15
N ASN A 111 8.58 8.06 12.79
CA ASN A 111 8.40 9.36 12.17
C ASN A 111 9.59 9.63 11.23
N VAL A 112 9.38 10.56 10.30
CA VAL A 112 10.39 11.06 9.39
C VAL A 112 10.37 12.58 9.46
N PHE A 113 11.53 13.16 9.76
CA PHE A 113 11.68 14.62 9.80
C PHE A 113 13.03 15.01 9.21
N ASN A 114 13.00 15.73 8.09
CA ASN A 114 14.19 16.05 7.29
C ASN A 114 15.01 14.78 6.97
N GLN A 115 16.27 14.74 7.42
CA GLN A 115 17.19 13.60 7.26
C GLN A 115 17.04 12.51 8.31
N TYR A 116 16.10 12.64 9.26
CA TYR A 116 15.96 11.69 10.36
C TYR A 116 14.80 10.73 10.15
N ILE A 117 15.06 9.45 10.41
CA ILE A 117 14.04 8.39 10.55
C ILE A 117 14.18 7.83 11.95
N TYR A 118 13.11 7.84 12.73
CA TYR A 118 13.19 7.42 14.13
C TYR A 118 11.90 6.74 14.57
N GLY A 119 11.98 5.92 15.60
CA GLY A 119 10.82 5.14 16.01
C GLY A 119 11.11 4.08 17.06
N HIS A 120 10.16 3.16 17.14
CA HIS A 120 10.16 2.09 18.12
C HIS A 120 9.97 0.74 17.41
N LYS A 121 10.96 -0.15 17.55
CA LYS A 121 10.81 -1.56 17.17
C LYS A 121 10.44 -2.40 18.38
N LEU A 122 9.47 -3.29 18.22
CA LEU A 122 9.11 -4.24 19.28
C LEU A 122 10.15 -5.33 19.38
N GLU A 123 10.10 -6.07 20.48
CA GLU A 123 10.77 -7.35 20.60
C GLU A 123 10.34 -8.30 19.46
N PHE A 124 11.31 -9.02 18.89
CA PHE A 124 11.05 -10.11 17.96
C PHE A 124 11.52 -11.43 18.57
N LYS A 125 10.61 -12.39 18.68
CA LYS A 125 10.89 -13.75 19.14
C LYS A 125 10.71 -14.72 18.00
N ASN A 126 11.75 -15.50 17.70
CA ASN A 126 11.63 -16.56 16.73
C ASN A 126 11.09 -17.83 17.41
N GLU A 127 9.82 -18.17 17.15
CA GLU A 127 9.20 -19.38 17.72
C GLU A 127 9.92 -20.68 17.33
N LYS A 128 10.62 -20.68 16.19
CA LYS A 128 11.39 -21.84 15.71
C LYS A 128 12.82 -21.88 16.23
N GLN A 129 13.33 -20.75 16.76
CA GLN A 129 14.66 -20.61 17.33
C GLN A 129 14.57 -19.78 18.62
N PRO A 130 14.19 -20.38 19.76
CA PRO A 130 13.92 -19.65 21.01
C PRO A 130 15.10 -18.81 21.53
N ASP A 131 16.33 -19.17 21.17
CA ASP A 131 17.55 -18.45 21.53
C ASP A 131 17.81 -17.23 20.63
N PHE A 132 17.10 -17.11 19.52
CA PHE A 132 17.17 -15.97 18.60
C PHE A 132 16.09 -14.95 18.95
N ASN A 133 16.44 -14.03 19.86
CA ASN A 133 15.58 -12.93 20.28
C ASN A 133 16.24 -11.60 19.95
N ILE A 134 15.52 -10.72 19.25
CA ILE A 134 15.95 -9.35 18.99
C ILE A 134 15.20 -8.44 19.96
N PRO A 135 15.89 -7.79 20.92
CA PRO A 135 15.24 -7.05 22.00
C PRO A 135 14.50 -5.82 21.47
N GLU A 136 13.45 -5.41 22.18
CA GLU A 136 12.80 -4.11 21.96
C GLU A 136 13.82 -2.97 22.00
N LYS A 137 13.71 -2.03 21.05
CA LYS A 137 14.63 -0.90 20.95
C LYS A 137 13.93 0.32 20.38
N TRP A 138 14.36 1.48 20.85
CA TRP A 138 14.15 2.76 20.19
C TRP A 138 15.31 3.05 19.26
N PHE A 139 15.05 3.75 18.16
CA PHE A 139 16.10 4.02 17.18
C PHE A 139 15.99 5.42 16.59
N ILE A 140 17.14 5.96 16.19
CA ILE A 140 17.28 7.14 15.35
C ILE A 140 18.28 6.82 14.24
N ILE A 141 17.89 7.08 13.01
CA ILE A 141 18.74 7.07 11.82
C ILE A 141 18.94 8.51 11.37
N ASN A 142 20.19 8.93 11.23
CA ASN A 142 20.58 10.11 10.47
C ASN A 142 21.04 9.66 9.08
N THR A 143 20.22 9.89 8.05
CA THR A 143 20.51 9.41 6.69
C THR A 143 21.64 10.19 6.02
N GLN A 144 21.90 11.42 6.43
CA GLN A 144 23.00 12.21 5.90
C GLN A 144 24.36 11.73 6.42
N GLU A 145 24.42 11.40 7.72
CA GLU A 145 25.65 10.92 8.38
C GLU A 145 25.80 9.40 8.32
N LYS A 146 24.80 8.70 7.78
CA LYS A 146 24.74 7.23 7.74
C LYS A 146 24.93 6.60 9.11
N GLN A 147 24.26 7.19 10.10
CA GLN A 147 24.35 6.76 11.48
C GLN A 147 23.02 6.15 11.93
N LEU A 148 23.08 4.98 12.55
CA LEU A 148 21.98 4.36 13.27
C LEU A 148 22.38 4.24 14.74
N VAL A 149 21.52 4.74 15.63
CA VAL A 149 21.69 4.66 17.08
C VAL A 149 20.47 3.98 17.69
N TYR A 150 20.73 3.02 18.59
CA TYR A 150 19.70 2.34 19.37
C TYR A 150 19.70 2.81 20.82
N PHE A 151 18.52 2.77 21.44
CA PHE A 151 18.33 3.07 22.85
C PHE A 151 17.48 1.97 23.49
N ASP A 152 17.93 1.48 24.64
CA ASP A 152 17.18 0.49 25.44
C ASP A 152 16.00 1.11 26.19
N LYS A 153 16.11 2.40 26.55
CA LYS A 153 15.09 3.11 27.34
C LYS A 153 14.47 4.23 26.52
N GLU A 154 13.15 4.34 26.59
CA GLU A 154 12.42 5.45 25.97
C GLU A 154 12.93 6.81 26.48
N LEU A 155 13.27 6.93 27.77
CA LEU A 155 13.78 8.18 28.34
C LEU A 155 15.06 8.69 27.66
N ASP A 156 16.00 7.79 27.36
CA ASP A 156 17.28 8.15 26.73
C ASP A 156 17.04 8.57 25.27
N PHE A 157 16.14 7.85 24.58
CA PHE A 157 15.69 8.20 23.25
C PHE A 157 15.00 9.57 23.22
N GLN A 158 14.08 9.85 24.15
CA GLN A 158 13.36 11.14 24.23
C GLN A 158 14.32 12.30 24.52
N ALA A 159 15.36 12.07 25.31
CA ALA A 159 16.41 13.07 25.53
C ALA A 159 17.16 13.41 24.22
N GLU A 160 17.49 12.40 23.41
CA GLU A 160 18.15 12.62 22.12
C GLU A 160 17.23 13.29 21.09
N ILE A 161 15.95 12.88 21.00
CA ILE A 161 14.93 13.55 20.17
C ILE A 161 14.86 15.06 20.48
N LYS A 162 14.83 15.43 21.76
CA LYS A 162 14.80 16.83 22.20
C LYS A 162 16.09 17.57 21.86
N LYS A 163 17.24 16.95 22.10
CA LYS A 163 18.55 17.52 21.76
C LYS A 163 18.68 17.80 20.26
N LEU A 164 18.11 16.95 19.42
CA LEU A 164 18.09 17.10 17.97
C LEU A 164 16.94 18.00 17.46
N ASN A 165 16.11 18.54 18.35
CA ASN A 165 14.90 19.31 18.02
C ASN A 165 13.94 18.56 17.07
N LEU A 166 13.79 17.26 17.26
CA LEU A 166 12.90 16.42 16.46
C LEU A 166 11.48 16.41 17.05
N PRO A 167 10.42 16.32 16.21
CA PRO A 167 9.06 16.19 16.68
C PRO A 167 8.86 14.95 17.57
N GLU A 168 8.23 15.13 18.73
CA GLU A 168 7.85 14.04 19.65
C GLU A 168 6.57 13.29 19.19
N THR A 169 6.07 13.59 17.99
CA THR A 169 4.94 12.89 17.39
C THR A 169 5.39 11.59 16.73
N PHE A 170 4.53 10.58 16.76
CA PHE A 170 4.77 9.29 16.12
C PHE A 170 3.59 8.91 15.25
N LEU A 171 3.90 8.33 14.10
CA LEU A 171 2.97 7.85 13.10
C LEU A 171 2.81 6.33 13.24
N ASN A 172 1.60 5.87 12.93
CA ASN A 172 1.29 4.46 12.75
C ASN A 172 1.61 4.07 11.29
N PRO A 173 2.55 3.14 11.04
CA PRO A 173 2.89 2.68 9.70
C PRO A 173 1.69 2.20 8.86
N ASP A 174 0.73 1.51 9.46
CA ASP A 174 -0.43 0.98 8.73
C ASP A 174 -1.35 2.13 8.26
N GLU A 175 -1.61 3.11 9.13
CA GLU A 175 -2.43 4.29 8.79
C GLU A 175 -1.78 5.15 7.70
N VAL A 176 -0.47 5.38 7.81
CA VAL A 176 0.28 6.12 6.80
C VAL A 176 0.25 5.39 5.46
N TYR A 177 0.42 4.07 5.46
CA TYR A 177 0.38 3.28 4.22
C TYR A 177 -0.99 3.35 3.54
N GLU A 178 -2.08 3.24 4.31
CA GLU A 178 -3.43 3.39 3.77
C GLU A 178 -3.66 4.78 3.14
N GLN A 179 -3.15 5.83 3.77
CA GLN A 179 -3.20 7.19 3.21
C GLN A 179 -2.35 7.30 1.93
N TYR A 180 -1.12 6.77 1.95
CA TYR A 180 -0.19 6.80 0.82
C TYR A 180 -0.75 6.10 -0.43
N LYS A 181 -1.50 5.01 -0.26
CA LYS A 181 -2.18 4.33 -1.37
C LYS A 181 -3.20 5.23 -2.08
N GLN A 182 -3.86 6.14 -1.35
CA GLN A 182 -4.87 7.04 -1.89
C GLN A 182 -4.25 8.33 -2.43
N ASP A 183 -3.21 8.83 -1.76
CA ASP A 183 -2.48 10.02 -2.15
C ASP A 183 -0.97 9.82 -1.92
N PRO A 184 -0.17 9.62 -2.98
CA PRO A 184 1.24 9.24 -2.84
C PRO A 184 2.14 10.42 -2.42
N VAL A 185 1.61 11.48 -1.82
CA VAL A 185 2.34 12.68 -1.40
C VAL A 185 2.59 12.63 0.11
N LEU A 186 3.74 12.11 0.51
CA LEU A 186 4.12 12.03 1.92
C LEU A 186 4.72 13.36 2.44
N PRO A 187 4.48 13.74 3.72
CA PRO A 187 4.93 15.01 4.27
C PRO A 187 6.45 15.25 4.22
N TRP A 188 7.24 14.18 4.24
CA TRP A 188 8.71 14.25 4.24
C TRP A 188 9.34 14.22 2.85
N PHE A 189 8.55 14.11 1.77
CA PHE A 189 9.11 14.15 0.43
C PHE A 189 9.73 15.52 0.11
N PRO A 190 10.77 15.56 -0.74
CA PRO A 190 11.28 16.82 -1.27
C PRO A 190 10.16 17.64 -1.95
N GLU A 191 10.17 18.96 -1.78
CA GLU A 191 9.09 19.83 -2.28
C GLU A 191 8.93 19.78 -3.81
N ASP A 192 10.05 19.62 -4.54
CA ASP A 192 10.02 19.44 -5.99
C ASP A 192 9.33 18.13 -6.39
N ILE A 193 9.55 17.05 -5.64
CA ILE A 193 8.88 15.76 -5.85
C ILE A 193 7.39 15.86 -5.53
N LYS A 194 7.02 16.49 -4.41
CA LYS A 194 5.61 16.72 -4.06
C LYS A 194 4.87 17.47 -5.17
N LYS A 195 5.50 18.53 -5.70
CA LYS A 195 4.96 19.31 -6.82
C LYS A 195 4.78 18.45 -8.07
N GLN A 196 5.77 17.64 -8.45
CA GLN A 196 5.66 16.74 -9.60
C GLN A 196 4.51 15.74 -9.45
N LEU A 197 4.34 15.14 -8.27
CA LEU A 197 3.25 14.20 -7.97
C LEU A 197 1.88 14.88 -8.10
N GLN A 198 1.73 16.08 -7.53
CA GLN A 198 0.50 16.85 -7.59
C GLN A 198 0.15 17.28 -9.03
N GLU A 199 1.14 17.73 -9.81
CA GLU A 199 0.95 18.10 -11.22
C GLU A 199 0.56 16.90 -12.09
N ALA A 200 1.16 15.72 -11.84
CA ALA A 200 0.81 14.49 -12.53
C ALA A 200 -0.63 14.08 -12.21
N LYS A 201 -1.04 14.12 -10.94
CA LYS A 201 -2.41 13.85 -10.48
C LYS A 201 -3.43 14.80 -11.10
N ALA A 202 -3.13 16.10 -11.17
CA ALA A 202 -4.03 17.10 -11.76
C ALA A 202 -4.27 16.90 -13.26
N LYS A 203 -3.30 16.32 -13.99
CA LYS A 203 -3.46 15.96 -15.41
C LYS A 203 -4.37 14.74 -15.62
N GLN A 204 -4.66 13.95 -14.58
CA GLN A 204 -5.60 12.83 -14.65
C GLN A 204 -7.07 13.29 -14.62
N GLY A 205 -7.34 14.42 -13.96
CA GLY A 205 -8.68 14.97 -13.80
C GLY A 205 -9.14 15.88 -14.95
N LYS A 206 -8.36 15.98 -16.03
CA LYS A 206 -8.66 16.75 -17.25
C LYS A 206 -8.89 15.80 -18.41
#